data_AF-A0A3A8YF18-F1
#
_entry.id   AF-A0A3A8YF18-F1
#
_cell.length_a   1.000
_cell.length_b   1.000
_cell.length_c   1.000
_cell.angle_alpha   90.00
_cell.angle_beta   90.00
_cell.angle_gamma   90.00
#
_symmetry.space_group_name_H-M   'P 1'
#
loop_
_entity.id
_entity.type
_entity.pdbx_description
1 polymer ?
#
loop_
_entity_poly.entity_id
_entity_poly.type
_entity_poly.pdbx_seq_one_letter_code
_entity_poly.pdbx_strand_id
1 'polypeptide(L)'
;MFHSAQVFLQANFPLLQLQLTDILDIAILSLVIYKLLWMLRKTSSGRVLRGILILLLAMAVSSGLKLTATSFLLDKLVYWGIVVLVVLFQPEIRRFLERMGSGRLGLVFASAKEAGQDMETAISQTTEAYVDLSRDKVGALMVFERQNLLDDVIKTGTALDCSVSSELLKNIFWNKAPLHDGAVIVREGRIVGAGCMLPLSGNVNLSRDLGMRHRAGIGMSEHSDAVVVIVSEETGSISAAVGGMLKRHLAPETLERLLRNELLNDKQEEKRNGPLPFLGLILGGNKEEGGDRS
;
A
#
# COMPACT_ATOMS: atom_id res chain seq x y z
N MET A 1 -20.57 -15.18 71.33
CA MET A 1 -21.36 -14.25 70.50
C MET A 1 -20.58 -13.02 70.02
N PHE A 2 -19.76 -12.37 70.86
CA PHE A 2 -19.00 -11.18 70.44
C PHE A 2 -17.86 -11.43 69.45
N HIS A 3 -17.22 -12.61 69.50
CA HIS A 3 -16.13 -12.95 68.56
C HIS A 3 -16.64 -13.20 67.12
N SER A 4 -17.83 -13.76 66.99
CA SER A 4 -18.48 -14.04 65.70
C SER A 4 -18.94 -12.76 65.00
N ALA A 5 -19.35 -11.74 65.77
CA ALA A 5 -19.68 -10.41 65.24
C ALA A 5 -18.44 -9.66 64.75
N GLN A 6 -17.29 -9.85 65.42
CA GLN A 6 -16.03 -9.20 65.06
C GLN A 6 -15.43 -9.78 63.76
N VAL A 7 -15.52 -11.11 63.56
CA VAL A 7 -15.13 -11.79 62.32
C VAL A 7 -16.08 -11.43 61.16
N PHE A 8 -17.37 -11.26 61.41
CA PHE A 8 -18.36 -10.86 60.40
C PHE A 8 -18.21 -9.40 59.95
N LEU A 9 -17.79 -8.50 60.85
CA LEU A 9 -17.46 -7.11 60.52
C LEU A 9 -16.15 -6.98 59.74
N GLN A 10 -15.14 -7.82 60.02
CA GLN A 10 -13.91 -7.90 59.21
C GLN A 10 -14.14 -8.51 57.82
N ALA A 11 -15.12 -9.39 57.66
CA ALA A 11 -15.45 -10.03 56.38
C ALA A 11 -16.22 -9.11 55.40
N ASN A 12 -16.94 -8.10 55.90
CA ASN A 12 -17.84 -7.26 55.09
C ASN A 12 -17.33 -5.84 54.79
N PHE A 13 -16.22 -5.39 55.38
CA PHE A 13 -15.63 -4.09 55.07
C PHE A 13 -14.10 -4.16 54.88
N PRO A 14 -13.61 -4.58 53.70
CA PRO A 14 -12.20 -4.46 53.32
C PRO A 14 -11.79 -2.99 53.01
N LEU A 15 -12.57 -2.00 53.44
CA LEU A 15 -12.43 -0.58 53.09
C LEU A 15 -11.51 0.22 54.02
N LEU A 16 -10.89 -0.41 55.03
CA LEU A 16 -10.09 0.28 56.05
C LEU A 16 -8.67 -0.27 56.24
N GLN A 17 -8.09 -0.80 55.16
CA GLN A 17 -6.63 -0.90 55.04
C GLN A 17 -6.21 -0.28 53.71
N LEU A 18 -6.57 0.99 53.49
CA LEU A 18 -5.98 1.78 52.41
C LEU A 18 -4.48 1.91 52.69
N GLN A 19 -3.69 1.09 52.03
CA GLN A 19 -2.26 1.25 52.04
C GLN A 19 -1.92 2.45 51.14
N LEU A 20 -0.81 3.14 51.43
CA LEU A 20 -0.35 4.25 50.59
C LEU A 20 -0.16 3.81 49.12
N THR A 21 0.08 2.51 48.92
CA THR A 21 0.15 1.84 47.62
C THR A 21 -1.19 1.82 46.88
N ASP A 22 -2.33 1.73 47.56
CA ASP A 22 -3.66 1.72 46.91
C ASP A 22 -4.04 3.11 46.40
N ILE A 23 -3.69 4.15 47.17
CA ILE A 23 -3.85 5.55 46.74
C ILE A 23 -2.95 5.83 45.54
N LEU A 24 -1.71 5.31 45.57
CA LEU A 24 -0.78 5.38 44.44
C LEU A 24 -1.33 4.62 43.22
N ASP A 25 -1.93 3.44 43.44
CA ASP A 25 -2.54 2.60 42.39
C ASP A 25 -3.68 3.34 41.69
N ILE A 26 -4.60 3.94 42.45
CA ILE A 26 -5.72 4.72 41.92
C ILE A 26 -5.22 5.98 41.16
N ALA A 27 -4.21 6.67 41.70
CA ALA A 27 -3.64 7.85 41.06
C ALA A 27 -2.97 7.52 39.72
N ILE A 28 -2.18 6.44 39.68
CA ILE A 28 -1.50 5.97 38.47
C ILE A 28 -2.52 5.45 37.46
N LEU A 29 -3.52 4.67 37.90
CA LEU A 29 -4.61 4.16 37.06
C LEU A 29 -5.34 5.31 36.36
N SER A 30 -5.73 6.33 37.13
CA SER A 30 -6.41 7.52 36.61
C SER A 30 -5.57 8.25 35.56
N LEU A 31 -4.26 8.39 35.79
CA LEU A 31 -3.34 9.03 34.84
C LEU A 31 -3.24 8.23 33.53
N VAL A 32 -3.13 6.90 33.61
CA VAL A 32 -3.09 6.02 32.43
C VAL A 32 -4.38 6.13 31.62
N ILE A 33 -5.54 6.08 32.27
CA ILE A 33 -6.85 6.23 31.61
C ILE A 33 -6.97 7.62 30.96
N TYR A 34 -6.58 8.68 31.66
CA TYR A 34 -6.60 10.05 31.12
C TYR A 34 -5.73 10.19 29.87
N LYS A 35 -4.50 9.66 29.90
CA LYS A 35 -3.58 9.65 28.74
C LYS A 35 -4.17 8.86 27.56
N LEU A 36 -4.81 7.72 27.83
CA LEU A 36 -5.46 6.89 26.82
C LEU A 36 -6.62 7.65 26.14
N LEU A 37 -7.47 8.31 26.92
CA LEU A 37 -8.59 9.11 26.42
C LEU A 37 -8.12 10.36 25.66
N TRP A 38 -7.09 11.05 26.13
CA TRP A 38 -6.52 12.19 25.41
C TRP A 38 -5.97 11.76 24.04
N MET A 39 -5.32 10.59 23.94
CA MET A 39 -4.81 10.07 22.68
C MET A 39 -5.92 9.87 21.63
N LEU A 40 -7.13 9.48 22.04
CA LEU A 40 -8.26 9.29 21.12
C LEU A 40 -8.71 10.60 20.45
N ARG A 41 -8.37 11.77 21.03
CA ARG A 41 -8.88 13.09 20.59
C ARG A 41 -8.18 13.70 19.38
N LYS A 42 -7.05 13.18 18.90
CA LYS A 42 -6.35 13.72 17.71
C LYS A 42 -6.08 12.65 16.65
N THR A 43 -6.58 12.87 15.44
CA THR A 43 -6.52 11.97 14.29
C THR A 43 -5.16 12.01 13.57
N SER A 44 -4.34 10.97 13.72
CA SER A 44 -3.13 10.75 12.90
C SER A 44 -2.82 9.26 12.75
N SER A 45 -2.17 8.88 11.65
CA SER A 45 -1.81 7.50 11.25
C SER A 45 -0.83 6.80 12.19
N GLY A 46 -0.11 7.53 13.06
CA GLY A 46 0.80 6.96 14.07
C GLY A 46 0.16 6.56 15.41
N ARG A 47 -1.17 6.54 15.51
CA ARG A 47 -1.89 6.35 16.78
C ARG A 47 -1.80 4.94 17.36
N VAL A 48 -1.96 3.91 16.53
CA VAL A 48 -2.00 2.51 17.02
C VAL A 48 -0.67 2.14 17.67
N LEU A 49 0.44 2.47 17.00
CA LEU A 49 1.78 2.20 17.52
C LEU A 49 2.08 2.97 18.82
N ARG A 50 1.71 4.26 18.90
CA ARG A 50 1.86 5.03 20.14
C ARG A 50 0.96 4.51 21.27
N GLY A 51 -0.25 4.06 20.96
CA GLY A 51 -1.17 3.46 21.92
C GLY A 51 -0.62 2.17 22.50
N ILE A 52 -0.10 1.28 21.64
CA ILE A 52 0.58 0.04 22.06
C ILE A 52 1.80 0.36 22.93
N LEU A 53 2.64 1.34 22.54
CA LEU A 53 3.83 1.71 23.31
C LEU A 53 3.48 2.24 24.71
N ILE A 54 2.47 3.10 24.83
CA ILE A 54 2.00 3.61 26.12
C ILE A 54 1.41 2.48 26.97
N LEU A 55 0.65 1.56 26.37
CA LEU A 55 0.09 0.42 27.06
C LEU A 55 1.19 -0.48 27.65
N LEU A 56 2.23 -0.78 26.86
CA LEU A 56 3.39 -1.55 27.31
C LEU A 56 4.15 -0.85 28.45
N LEU A 57 4.35 0.47 28.35
CA LEU A 57 4.96 1.25 29.43
C LEU A 57 4.10 1.24 30.70
N ALA A 58 2.79 1.38 30.58
CA ALA A 58 1.87 1.33 31.72
C ALA A 58 1.91 -0.05 32.40
N MET A 59 1.99 -1.14 31.63
CA MET A 59 2.16 -2.49 32.16
C MET A 59 3.51 -2.69 32.85
N ALA A 60 4.61 -2.20 32.26
CA ALA A 60 5.95 -2.28 32.85
C ALA A 60 6.04 -1.50 34.18
N VAL A 61 5.47 -0.30 34.23
CA VAL A 61 5.41 0.51 35.45
C VAL A 61 4.50 -0.14 36.50
N SER A 62 3.32 -0.63 36.08
CA SER A 62 2.36 -1.28 36.97
C SER A 62 2.92 -2.53 37.63
N SER A 63 3.57 -3.39 36.84
CA SER A 63 4.23 -4.61 37.34
C SER A 63 5.46 -4.30 38.19
N GLY A 64 6.29 -3.32 37.81
CA GLY A 64 7.46 -2.88 38.58
C GLY A 64 7.11 -2.29 39.95
N LEU A 65 5.98 -1.58 40.04
CA LEU A 65 5.48 -0.98 41.28
C LEU A 65 4.52 -1.89 42.07
N LYS A 66 4.27 -3.12 41.60
CA LYS A 66 3.34 -4.11 42.19
C LYS A 66 1.90 -3.59 42.37
N LEU A 67 1.45 -2.76 41.43
CA LEU A 67 0.10 -2.22 41.36
C LEU A 67 -0.88 -3.31 40.93
N THR A 68 -1.51 -3.95 41.91
CA THR A 68 -2.27 -5.18 41.67
C THR A 68 -3.55 -4.90 40.88
N ALA A 69 -4.24 -3.81 41.19
CA ALA A 69 -5.49 -3.45 40.51
C ALA A 69 -5.24 -2.96 39.08
N THR A 70 -4.25 -2.08 38.90
CA THR A 70 -3.88 -1.58 37.56
C THR A 70 -3.34 -2.70 36.68
N SER A 71 -2.48 -3.60 37.19
CA SER A 71 -1.97 -4.73 36.40
C SER A 71 -3.11 -5.63 35.95
N PHE A 72 -4.02 -6.00 36.86
CA PHE A 72 -5.17 -6.84 36.53
C PHE A 72 -6.05 -6.22 35.43
N LEU A 73 -6.33 -4.91 35.51
CA LEU A 73 -7.15 -4.24 34.52
C LEU A 73 -6.45 -4.16 33.15
N LEU A 74 -5.15 -3.82 33.12
CA LEU A 74 -4.38 -3.75 31.89
C LEU A 74 -4.26 -5.13 31.21
N ASP A 75 -4.07 -6.19 31.98
CA ASP A 75 -4.03 -7.57 31.46
C ASP A 75 -5.36 -7.97 30.81
N LYS A 76 -6.49 -7.64 31.46
CA LYS A 76 -7.83 -7.87 30.88
C LYS A 76 -8.07 -7.03 29.63
N LEU A 77 -7.61 -5.78 29.63
CA LEU A 77 -7.69 -4.89 28.47
C LEU A 77 -6.90 -5.47 27.29
N VAL A 78 -5.68 -5.96 27.49
CA VAL A 78 -4.89 -6.60 26.44
C VAL A 78 -5.58 -7.86 25.92
N TYR A 79 -6.08 -8.72 26.81
CA TYR A 79 -6.75 -9.96 26.44
C TYR A 79 -7.95 -9.73 25.51
N TRP A 80 -8.87 -8.84 25.90
CA TRP A 80 -10.02 -8.49 25.05
C TRP A 80 -9.64 -7.59 23.87
N GLY A 81 -8.61 -6.75 24.05
CA GLY A 81 -8.10 -5.83 23.05
C GLY A 81 -7.53 -6.56 21.84
N ILE A 82 -6.82 -7.68 22.03
CA ILE A 82 -6.31 -8.51 20.92
C ILE A 82 -7.47 -9.06 20.09
N VAL A 83 -8.55 -9.54 20.73
CA VAL A 83 -9.73 -10.05 20.01
C VAL A 83 -10.37 -8.94 19.16
N VAL A 84 -10.60 -7.77 19.75
CA VAL A 84 -11.14 -6.61 19.01
C VAL A 84 -10.20 -6.18 17.89
N LEU A 85 -8.89 -6.18 18.14
CA LEU A 85 -7.87 -5.82 17.15
C LEU A 85 -7.91 -6.78 15.94
N VAL A 86 -7.93 -8.09 16.18
CA VAL A 86 -8.01 -9.09 15.10
C VAL A 86 -9.29 -8.93 14.28
N VAL A 87 -10.43 -8.67 14.92
CA VAL A 87 -11.70 -8.44 14.21
C VAL A 87 -11.66 -7.14 13.40
N LEU A 88 -11.09 -6.07 13.96
CA LEU A 88 -10.99 -4.77 13.28
C LEU A 88 -10.03 -4.82 12.09
N PHE A 89 -8.90 -5.52 12.25
CA PHE A 89 -7.89 -5.72 11.22
C PHE A 89 -8.15 -6.94 10.32
N GLN A 90 -9.27 -7.63 10.49
CA GLN A 90 -9.64 -8.79 9.68
C GLN A 90 -9.64 -8.46 8.17
N PRO A 91 -10.18 -7.30 7.70
CA PRO A 91 -10.16 -6.94 6.29
C PRO A 91 -8.74 -6.78 5.73
N GLU A 92 -7.82 -6.20 6.51
CA GLU A 92 -6.42 -5.98 6.12
C GLU A 92 -5.66 -7.29 6.03
N ILE A 93 -5.81 -8.17 7.03
CA ILE A 93 -5.19 -9.51 7.02
C ILE A 93 -5.68 -10.29 5.80
N ARG A 94 -6.99 -10.26 5.54
CA ARG A 94 -7.57 -10.89 4.35
C ARG A 94 -6.96 -10.34 3.07
N ARG A 95 -6.92 -9.02 2.90
CA ARG A 95 -6.31 -8.38 1.71
C ARG A 95 -4.83 -8.74 1.55
N PHE A 96 -4.08 -8.81 2.65
CA PHE A 96 -2.68 -9.20 2.62
C PHE A 96 -2.49 -10.67 2.19
N LEU A 97 -3.29 -11.58 2.73
CA LEU A 97 -3.27 -13.00 2.34
C LEU A 97 -3.75 -13.20 0.91
N GLU A 98 -4.77 -12.45 0.47
CA GLU A 98 -5.21 -12.42 -0.91
C GLU A 98 -4.07 -11.99 -1.84
N ARG A 99 -3.30 -10.95 -1.49
CA ARG A 99 -2.10 -10.52 -2.23
C ARG A 99 -0.98 -11.56 -2.23
N MET A 100 -0.77 -12.26 -1.12
CA MET A 100 0.24 -13.30 -1.01
C MET A 100 -0.16 -14.58 -1.79
N GLY A 101 -1.47 -14.88 -1.86
CA GLY A 101 -2.02 -16.03 -2.55
C GLY A 101 -2.39 -15.81 -4.02
N SER A 102 -2.56 -14.55 -4.45
CA SER A 102 -2.82 -14.20 -5.85
C SER A 102 -1.56 -14.18 -6.72
N GLY A 103 -0.38 -14.25 -6.11
CA GLY A 103 0.85 -14.55 -6.81
C GLY A 103 0.83 -15.99 -7.31
N ARG A 104 0.62 -16.19 -8.61
CA ARG A 104 0.89 -17.45 -9.33
C ARG A 104 2.34 -17.90 -9.11
N LEU A 105 2.63 -18.49 -7.95
CA LEU A 105 3.94 -19.01 -7.55
C LEU A 105 4.48 -20.14 -8.45
N GLY A 106 3.70 -20.59 -9.45
CA GLY A 106 4.06 -21.69 -10.36
C GLY A 106 4.49 -21.30 -11.79
N LEU A 107 4.42 -20.03 -12.21
CA LEU A 107 4.68 -19.63 -13.62
C LEU A 107 5.73 -18.52 -13.80
N VAL A 108 6.23 -17.93 -12.72
CA VAL A 108 7.04 -16.69 -12.73
C VAL A 108 8.49 -16.89 -13.23
N PHE A 109 9.02 -18.12 -13.25
CA PHE A 109 10.41 -18.34 -13.66
C PHE A 109 10.64 -18.45 -15.18
N ALA A 110 9.60 -18.54 -16.01
CA ALA A 110 9.73 -18.58 -17.47
C ALA A 110 9.32 -17.26 -18.17
N SER A 111 8.35 -16.51 -17.64
CA SER A 111 7.78 -15.32 -18.30
C SER A 111 8.47 -13.98 -18.02
N ALA A 112 9.45 -13.90 -17.12
CA ALA A 112 10.11 -12.62 -16.81
C ALA A 112 10.82 -11.98 -18.03
N LYS A 113 11.25 -12.80 -19.02
CA LYS A 113 11.86 -12.33 -20.26
C LYS A 113 10.82 -11.84 -21.28
N GLU A 114 9.66 -12.49 -21.36
CA GLU A 114 8.55 -12.11 -22.24
C GLU A 114 7.86 -10.83 -21.73
N ALA A 115 7.61 -10.72 -20.43
CA ALA A 115 6.99 -9.52 -19.83
C ALA A 115 7.83 -8.24 -19.99
N GLY A 116 9.15 -8.36 -20.20
CA GLY A 116 10.01 -7.20 -20.55
C GLY A 116 9.77 -6.71 -21.98
N GLN A 117 9.63 -7.63 -22.93
CA GLN A 117 9.38 -7.33 -24.34
C GLN A 117 7.95 -6.84 -24.57
N ASP A 118 6.99 -7.41 -23.84
CA ASP A 118 5.59 -6.99 -23.89
C ASP A 118 5.43 -5.56 -23.36
N MET A 119 6.13 -5.21 -22.27
CA MET A 119 6.10 -3.84 -21.73
C MET A 119 6.72 -2.83 -22.71
N GLU A 120 7.83 -3.17 -23.34
CA GLU A 120 8.47 -2.29 -24.33
C GLU A 120 7.55 -2.04 -25.53
N THR A 121 6.90 -3.09 -26.02
CA THR A 121 5.92 -3.01 -27.11
C THR A 121 4.71 -2.17 -26.67
N ALA A 122 4.21 -2.38 -25.45
CA ALA A 122 3.12 -1.58 -24.90
C ALA A 122 3.45 -0.09 -24.85
N ILE A 123 4.66 0.28 -24.43
CA ILE A 123 5.10 1.69 -24.39
C ILE A 123 5.10 2.30 -25.80
N SER A 124 5.67 1.60 -26.79
CA SER A 124 5.71 2.10 -28.18
C SER A 124 4.30 2.23 -28.77
N GLN A 125 3.46 1.22 -28.59
CA GLN A 125 2.07 1.21 -29.08
C GLN A 125 1.19 2.27 -28.39
N THR A 126 1.37 2.50 -27.09
CA THR A 126 0.72 3.59 -26.36
C THR A 126 1.16 4.95 -26.89
N THR A 127 2.47 5.15 -27.10
CA THR A 127 3.01 6.43 -27.60
C THR A 127 2.44 6.73 -28.99
N GLU A 128 2.43 5.73 -29.88
CA GLU A 128 1.84 5.84 -31.21
C GLU A 128 0.34 6.22 -31.16
N ALA A 129 -0.45 5.50 -30.36
CA ALA A 129 -1.87 5.82 -30.19
C ALA A 129 -2.08 7.23 -29.62
N TYR A 130 -1.27 7.64 -28.65
CA TYR A 130 -1.41 8.94 -27.99
C TYR A 130 -1.06 10.10 -28.92
N VAL A 131 -0.17 9.91 -29.90
CA VAL A 131 0.07 10.90 -30.96
C VAL A 131 -1.18 11.13 -31.79
N ASP A 132 -1.84 10.07 -32.23
CA ASP A 132 -3.07 10.16 -33.02
C ASP A 132 -4.22 10.76 -32.20
N LEU A 133 -4.44 10.26 -30.98
CA LEU A 133 -5.46 10.75 -30.06
C LEU A 133 -5.24 12.23 -29.69
N SER A 134 -3.98 12.65 -29.54
CA SER A 134 -3.60 14.05 -29.30
C SER A 134 -3.98 14.95 -30.48
N ARG A 135 -3.67 14.52 -31.71
CA ARG A 135 -4.02 15.26 -32.94
C ARG A 135 -5.53 15.41 -33.09
N ASP A 136 -6.27 14.35 -32.82
CA ASP A 136 -7.73 14.32 -32.94
C ASP A 136 -8.46 14.90 -31.71
N LYS A 137 -7.70 15.32 -30.67
CA LYS A 137 -8.20 15.82 -29.38
C LYS A 137 -9.17 14.84 -28.71
N VAL A 138 -8.88 13.56 -28.81
CA VAL A 138 -9.63 12.50 -28.15
C VAL A 138 -9.04 12.29 -26.76
N GLY A 139 -9.88 12.41 -25.73
CA GLY A 139 -9.47 12.22 -24.34
C GLY A 139 -9.07 10.77 -24.05
N ALA A 140 -7.89 10.58 -23.46
CA ALA A 140 -7.39 9.26 -23.12
C ALA A 140 -6.79 9.26 -21.71
N LEU A 141 -6.91 8.14 -21.02
CA LEU A 141 -6.42 7.94 -19.65
C LEU A 141 -5.96 6.50 -19.48
N MET A 142 -4.66 6.32 -19.30
CA MET A 142 -4.03 5.00 -19.21
C MET A 142 -3.13 4.92 -18.00
N VAL A 143 -3.25 3.84 -17.23
CA VAL A 143 -2.54 3.61 -15.98
C VAL A 143 -1.64 2.40 -16.16
N PHE A 144 -0.34 2.58 -15.97
CA PHE A 144 0.64 1.51 -15.94
C PHE A 144 0.86 1.09 -14.49
N GLU A 145 0.46 -0.13 -14.17
CA GLU A 145 0.67 -0.77 -12.89
C GLU A 145 2.16 -1.08 -12.67
N ARG A 146 2.63 -0.83 -11.44
CA ARG A 146 3.99 -1.14 -10.98
C ARG A 146 3.93 -2.16 -9.84
N GLN A 147 4.39 -1.80 -8.64
CA GLN A 147 4.45 -2.70 -7.49
C GLN A 147 3.08 -2.82 -6.81
N ASN A 148 2.29 -1.75 -6.79
CA ASN A 148 0.97 -1.77 -6.19
C ASN A 148 -0.07 -2.33 -7.16
N LEU A 149 -0.58 -3.53 -6.86
CA LEU A 149 -1.68 -4.16 -7.59
C LEU A 149 -2.96 -3.29 -7.52
N LEU A 150 -3.58 -3.05 -8.69
CA LEU A 150 -4.75 -2.19 -8.86
C LEU A 150 -6.06 -2.99 -9.01
N ASP A 151 -6.15 -4.18 -8.42
CA ASP A 151 -7.30 -5.10 -8.59
C ASP A 151 -8.65 -4.47 -8.23
N ASP A 152 -8.68 -3.61 -7.21
CA ASP A 152 -9.92 -2.93 -6.80
C ASP A 152 -10.38 -1.89 -7.84
N VAL A 153 -9.44 -1.28 -8.56
CA VAL A 153 -9.74 -0.36 -9.68
C VAL A 153 -10.20 -1.17 -10.90
N ILE A 154 -9.54 -2.28 -11.21
CA ILE A 154 -9.88 -3.14 -12.35
C ILE A 154 -11.33 -3.65 -12.25
N LYS A 155 -11.77 -4.05 -11.04
CA LYS A 155 -13.16 -4.51 -10.76
C LYS A 155 -14.25 -3.49 -11.06
N THR A 156 -13.91 -2.20 -11.16
CA THR A 156 -14.90 -1.14 -11.46
C THR A 156 -15.20 -1.01 -12.95
N GLY A 157 -14.33 -1.54 -13.81
CA GLY A 157 -14.45 -1.47 -15.26
C GLY A 157 -14.75 -2.83 -15.89
N THR A 158 -14.50 -2.93 -17.19
CA THR A 158 -14.57 -4.19 -17.93
C THR A 158 -13.21 -4.87 -17.90
N ALA A 159 -13.16 -6.10 -17.35
CA ALA A 159 -11.95 -6.91 -17.37
C ALA A 159 -11.60 -7.31 -18.81
N LEU A 160 -10.33 -7.11 -19.17
CA LEU A 160 -9.77 -7.49 -20.46
C LEU A 160 -8.49 -8.31 -20.22
N ASP A 161 -8.07 -9.08 -21.22
CA ASP A 161 -6.74 -9.69 -21.24
C ASP A 161 -6.27 -9.75 -22.69
N CYS A 162 -5.66 -8.64 -23.12
CA CYS A 162 -5.18 -8.51 -24.49
C CYS A 162 -3.84 -7.75 -24.54
N SER A 163 -3.11 -7.97 -25.63
CA SER A 163 -1.90 -7.20 -25.95
C SER A 163 -2.26 -5.74 -26.23
N VAL A 164 -1.35 -4.84 -25.86
CA VAL A 164 -1.48 -3.41 -26.20
C VAL A 164 -1.17 -3.23 -27.69
N SER A 165 -2.10 -2.60 -28.42
CA SER A 165 -1.92 -2.20 -29.83
C SER A 165 -2.53 -0.82 -30.06
N SER A 166 -1.94 -0.02 -30.94
CA SER A 166 -2.37 1.35 -31.21
C SER A 166 -3.83 1.44 -31.67
N GLU A 167 -4.25 0.53 -32.55
CA GLU A 167 -5.62 0.45 -33.08
C GLU A 167 -6.64 0.13 -31.99
N LEU A 168 -6.30 -0.79 -31.08
CA LEU A 168 -7.17 -1.12 -29.95
C LEU A 168 -7.35 0.07 -29.01
N LEU A 169 -6.27 0.77 -28.68
CA LEU A 169 -6.34 1.95 -27.81
C LEU A 169 -7.19 3.06 -28.46
N LYS A 170 -7.01 3.30 -29.76
CA LYS A 170 -7.84 4.25 -30.52
C LYS A 170 -9.33 3.87 -30.49
N ASN A 171 -9.65 2.59 -30.61
CA ASN A 171 -11.03 2.11 -30.51
C ASN A 171 -11.61 2.19 -29.09
N ILE A 172 -10.82 1.89 -28.06
CA ILE A 172 -11.27 1.99 -26.66
C ILE A 172 -11.61 3.44 -26.31
N PHE A 173 -10.74 4.40 -26.66
CA PHE A 173 -10.94 5.81 -26.34
C PHE A 173 -11.85 6.56 -27.31
N TRP A 174 -12.43 5.88 -28.31
CA TRP A 174 -13.39 6.48 -29.22
C TRP A 174 -14.63 6.97 -28.44
N ASN A 175 -14.99 8.25 -28.56
CA ASN A 175 -16.02 8.93 -27.73
C ASN A 175 -17.44 8.32 -27.73
N LYS A 176 -17.76 7.45 -28.69
CA LYS A 176 -19.03 6.70 -28.76
C LYS A 176 -18.92 5.25 -28.27
N ALA A 177 -17.72 4.76 -28.00
CA ALA A 177 -17.50 3.39 -27.56
C ALA A 177 -17.85 3.26 -26.07
N PRO A 178 -18.49 2.17 -25.60
CA PRO A 178 -18.84 2.03 -24.19
C PRO A 178 -17.65 2.11 -23.21
N LEU A 179 -16.43 1.79 -23.66
CA LEU A 179 -15.23 1.69 -22.84
C LEU A 179 -14.41 2.99 -22.73
N HIS A 180 -14.81 4.06 -23.43
CA HIS A 180 -14.03 5.31 -23.49
C HIS A 180 -14.11 6.16 -22.21
N ASP A 181 -15.10 5.89 -21.37
CA ASP A 181 -15.32 6.59 -20.13
C ASP A 181 -14.62 5.85 -18.98
N GLY A 182 -13.52 6.42 -18.51
CA GLY A 182 -12.65 5.83 -17.49
C GLY A 182 -11.24 5.55 -18.00
N ALA A 183 -10.50 4.78 -17.21
CA ALA A 183 -9.10 4.46 -17.45
C ALA A 183 -8.90 3.07 -18.04
N VAL A 184 -7.86 2.94 -18.87
CA VAL A 184 -7.30 1.66 -19.28
C VAL A 184 -6.17 1.30 -18.32
N ILE A 185 -6.18 0.08 -17.79
CA ILE A 185 -5.16 -0.42 -16.86
C ILE A 185 -4.25 -1.41 -17.59
N VAL A 186 -2.94 -1.19 -17.51
CA VAL A 186 -1.91 -2.07 -18.07
C VAL A 186 -1.08 -2.68 -16.96
N ARG A 187 -0.94 -4.01 -17.02
CA ARG A 187 -0.12 -4.83 -16.12
C ARG A 187 0.82 -5.67 -16.97
N GLU A 188 2.12 -5.59 -16.69
CA GLU A 188 3.14 -6.41 -17.37
C GLU A 188 3.08 -6.37 -18.91
N GLY A 189 2.71 -5.21 -19.49
CA GLY A 189 2.62 -5.03 -20.95
C GLY A 189 1.29 -5.45 -21.59
N ARG A 190 0.30 -5.88 -20.79
CA ARG A 190 -1.03 -6.29 -21.26
C ARG A 190 -2.13 -5.41 -20.68
N ILE A 191 -3.20 -5.19 -21.43
CA ILE A 191 -4.39 -4.50 -20.95
C ILE A 191 -5.19 -5.48 -20.09
N VAL A 192 -5.37 -5.14 -18.81
CA VAL A 192 -6.13 -5.95 -17.83
C VAL A 192 -7.52 -5.40 -17.55
N GLY A 193 -7.78 -4.16 -17.93
CA GLY A 193 -9.11 -3.57 -17.82
C GLY A 193 -9.26 -2.26 -18.60
N ALA A 194 -10.49 -1.93 -18.97
CA ALA A 194 -10.86 -0.68 -19.61
C ALA A 194 -12.15 -0.11 -19.00
N GLY A 195 -12.31 1.21 -19.09
CA GLY A 195 -13.43 1.91 -18.45
C GLY A 195 -13.37 1.85 -16.91
N CYS A 196 -12.17 1.73 -16.32
CA CYS A 196 -12.00 1.65 -14.88
C CYS A 196 -12.13 3.03 -14.23
N MET A 197 -12.85 3.13 -13.12
CA MET A 197 -13.01 4.36 -12.35
C MET A 197 -11.81 4.58 -11.43
N LEU A 198 -11.16 5.75 -11.57
CA LEU A 198 -10.03 6.15 -10.72
C LEU A 198 -10.47 7.13 -9.63
N PRO A 199 -9.79 7.15 -8.48
CA PRO A 199 -9.98 8.20 -7.48
C PRO A 199 -9.53 9.56 -8.03
N LEU A 200 -10.30 10.61 -7.72
CA LEU A 200 -9.95 11.98 -8.08
C LEU A 200 -9.07 12.59 -6.98
N SER A 201 -8.03 13.35 -7.36
CA SER A 201 -7.24 14.10 -6.38
C SER A 201 -8.11 15.14 -5.66
N GLY A 202 -8.00 15.17 -4.34
CA GLY A 202 -8.63 16.17 -3.47
C GLY A 202 -7.85 17.48 -3.33
N ASN A 203 -6.74 17.62 -4.06
CA ASN A 203 -5.86 18.78 -3.92
C ASN A 203 -6.48 20.04 -4.55
N VAL A 204 -6.82 21.01 -3.69
CA VAL A 204 -7.43 22.29 -4.09
C VAL A 204 -6.47 23.26 -4.79
N ASN A 205 -5.16 23.01 -4.73
CA ASN A 205 -4.13 23.83 -5.39
C ASN A 205 -3.89 23.44 -6.85
N LEU A 206 -4.65 22.48 -7.37
CA LEU A 206 -4.59 22.11 -8.78
C LEU A 206 -5.14 23.24 -9.65
N SER A 207 -4.49 23.48 -10.80
CA SER A 207 -4.96 24.46 -11.80
C SER A 207 -6.41 24.17 -12.15
N ARG A 208 -7.23 25.23 -12.18
CA ARG A 208 -8.67 25.15 -12.49
C ARG A 208 -8.94 24.65 -13.90
N ASP A 209 -7.95 24.75 -14.78
CA ASP A 209 -8.02 24.34 -16.19
C ASP A 209 -7.84 22.82 -16.37
N LEU A 210 -7.66 22.07 -15.28
CA LEU A 210 -7.52 20.62 -15.34
C LEU A 210 -8.91 19.96 -15.42
N GLY A 211 -9.13 19.16 -16.45
CA GLY A 211 -10.32 18.31 -16.58
C GLY A 211 -10.36 17.13 -15.61
N MET A 212 -11.46 16.38 -15.62
CA MET A 212 -11.68 15.24 -14.71
C MET A 212 -10.64 14.13 -14.91
N ARG A 213 -10.23 13.84 -16.16
CA ARG A 213 -9.18 12.84 -16.45
C ARG A 213 -7.83 13.21 -15.83
N HIS A 214 -7.48 14.50 -15.81
CA HIS A 214 -6.26 14.97 -15.14
C HIS A 214 -6.32 14.78 -13.63
N ARG A 215 -7.46 15.16 -13.01
CA ARG A 215 -7.69 14.94 -11.58
C ARG A 215 -7.66 13.46 -11.21
N ALA A 216 -8.24 12.60 -12.04
CA ALA A 216 -8.22 11.16 -11.90
C ALA A 216 -6.80 10.60 -11.98
N GLY A 217 -6.01 11.02 -12.97
CA GLY A 217 -4.63 10.55 -13.10
C GLY A 217 -3.73 11.00 -11.96
N ILE A 218 -3.90 12.24 -11.49
CA ILE A 218 -3.20 12.73 -10.29
C ILE A 218 -3.61 11.91 -9.06
N GLY A 219 -4.90 11.75 -8.80
CA GLY A 219 -5.41 11.00 -7.65
C GLY A 219 -4.92 9.56 -7.65
N MET A 220 -4.93 8.89 -8.80
CA MET A 220 -4.40 7.53 -8.91
C MET A 220 -2.89 7.48 -8.60
N SER A 221 -2.12 8.46 -9.06
CA SER A 221 -0.68 8.57 -8.76
C SER A 221 -0.37 9.04 -7.33
N GLU A 222 -1.34 9.57 -6.59
CA GLU A 222 -1.22 9.89 -5.15
C GLU A 222 -1.45 8.64 -4.28
N HIS A 223 -2.33 7.74 -4.74
CA HIS A 223 -2.74 6.54 -4.01
C HIS A 223 -1.96 5.27 -4.38
N SER A 224 -1.11 5.33 -5.42
CA SER A 224 -0.29 4.21 -5.87
C SER A 224 1.02 4.69 -6.50
N ASP A 225 1.95 3.77 -6.72
CA ASP A 225 3.19 4.00 -7.47
C ASP A 225 2.97 3.97 -9.00
N ALA A 226 1.74 3.85 -9.46
CA ALA A 226 1.42 3.73 -10.88
C ALA A 226 1.80 4.99 -11.67
N VAL A 227 2.18 4.77 -12.94
CA VAL A 227 2.46 5.84 -13.90
C VAL A 227 1.21 6.05 -14.74
N VAL A 228 0.66 7.26 -14.73
CA VAL A 228 -0.57 7.56 -15.47
C VAL A 228 -0.28 8.48 -16.63
N VAL A 229 -0.78 8.17 -17.82
CA VAL A 229 -0.63 8.99 -19.03
C VAL A 229 -1.99 9.45 -19.52
N ILE A 230 -2.07 10.73 -19.86
CA ILE A 230 -3.33 11.45 -20.10
C ILE A 230 -3.22 12.23 -21.41
N VAL A 231 -4.27 12.16 -22.24
CA VAL A 231 -4.50 13.09 -23.36
C VAL A 231 -5.69 13.97 -23.01
N SER A 232 -5.51 15.28 -23.12
CA SER A 232 -6.59 16.26 -22.92
C SER A 232 -7.57 16.24 -24.09
N GLU A 233 -8.86 16.05 -23.80
CA GLU A 233 -9.93 16.18 -24.82
C GLU A 233 -10.14 17.63 -25.29
N GLU A 234 -9.73 18.61 -24.48
CA GLU A 234 -9.90 20.03 -24.81
C GLU A 234 -8.74 20.56 -25.68
N THR A 235 -7.51 20.19 -25.29
CA THR A 235 -6.29 20.77 -25.87
C THR A 235 -5.49 19.81 -26.73
N GLY A 236 -5.76 18.50 -26.65
CA GLY A 236 -4.90 17.46 -27.21
C GLY A 236 -3.57 17.28 -26.47
N SER A 237 -3.28 18.07 -25.42
CA SER A 237 -2.00 18.00 -24.71
C SER A 237 -1.80 16.66 -24.02
N ILE A 238 -0.62 16.07 -24.21
CA ILE A 238 -0.17 14.85 -23.54
C ILE A 238 0.47 15.21 -22.20
N SER A 239 0.07 14.52 -21.14
CA SER A 239 0.58 14.69 -19.79
C SER A 239 0.84 13.35 -19.12
N ALA A 240 1.72 13.31 -18.13
CA ALA A 240 1.97 12.14 -17.29
C ALA A 240 1.92 12.52 -15.80
N ALA A 241 1.28 11.68 -14.99
CA ALA A 241 1.20 11.82 -13.53
C ALA A 241 1.97 10.69 -12.83
N VAL A 242 2.87 11.06 -11.93
CA VAL A 242 3.69 10.13 -11.12
C VAL A 242 3.84 10.73 -9.72
N GLY A 243 3.51 9.95 -8.68
CA GLY A 243 3.66 10.38 -7.29
C GLY A 243 2.90 11.66 -6.93
N GLY A 244 1.71 11.88 -7.52
CA GLY A 244 0.89 13.08 -7.34
C GLY A 244 1.37 14.33 -8.10
N MET A 245 2.46 14.24 -8.88
CA MET A 245 2.95 15.33 -9.72
C MET A 245 2.53 15.13 -11.18
N LEU A 246 1.99 16.17 -11.80
CA LEU A 246 1.60 16.16 -13.22
C LEU A 246 2.64 16.89 -14.08
N LYS A 247 3.29 16.16 -14.99
CA LYS A 247 4.13 16.72 -16.06
C LYS A 247 3.26 16.94 -17.29
N ARG A 248 3.13 18.20 -17.74
CA ARG A 248 2.24 18.61 -18.84
C ARG A 248 3.01 18.89 -20.13
N HIS A 249 2.31 18.88 -21.25
CA HIS A 249 2.82 19.26 -22.57
C HIS A 249 4.04 18.44 -22.99
N LEU A 250 3.94 17.13 -22.80
CA LEU A 250 4.99 16.20 -23.19
C LEU A 250 5.01 16.02 -24.71
N ALA A 251 6.18 16.17 -25.32
CA ALA A 251 6.40 15.69 -26.68
C ALA A 251 6.36 14.15 -26.70
N PRO A 252 5.96 13.51 -27.81
CA PRO A 252 5.85 12.04 -27.90
C PRO A 252 7.13 11.31 -27.51
N GLU A 253 8.28 11.81 -27.94
CA GLU A 253 9.60 11.22 -27.63
C GLU A 253 9.92 11.37 -26.14
N THR A 254 9.46 12.45 -25.52
CA THR A 254 9.64 12.68 -24.07
C THR A 254 8.71 11.78 -23.26
N LEU A 255 7.49 11.54 -23.73
CA LEU A 255 6.57 10.59 -23.12
C LEU A 255 7.17 9.18 -23.15
N GLU A 256 7.63 8.72 -24.31
CA GLU A 256 8.20 7.39 -24.46
C GLU A 256 9.40 7.19 -23.54
N ARG A 257 10.33 8.17 -23.51
CA ARG A 257 11.48 8.13 -22.61
C ARG A 257 11.09 8.12 -21.15
N LEU A 258 10.07 8.90 -20.76
CA LEU A 258 9.55 8.89 -19.39
C LEU A 258 9.00 7.52 -19.03
N LEU A 259 8.17 6.92 -19.88
CA LEU A 259 7.60 5.60 -19.64
C LEU A 259 8.67 4.52 -19.54
N ARG A 260 9.67 4.53 -20.44
CA ARG A 260 10.81 3.60 -20.38
C ARG A 260 11.57 3.74 -19.06
N ASN A 261 11.85 4.97 -18.63
CA ASN A 261 12.56 5.22 -17.39
C ASN A 261 11.78 4.77 -16.16
N GLU A 262 10.46 5.00 -16.11
CA GLU A 262 9.65 4.65 -14.93
C GLU A 262 9.25 3.17 -14.88
N LEU A 263 9.13 2.49 -16.04
CA LEU A 263 8.60 1.13 -16.13
C LEU A 263 9.65 0.05 -16.37
N LEU A 264 10.83 0.40 -16.91
CA LEU A 264 11.88 -0.57 -17.26
C LEU A 264 13.12 -0.50 -16.36
N ASN A 265 13.41 0.63 -15.69
CA ASN A 265 14.63 0.75 -14.88
C ASN A 265 14.64 -0.10 -13.61
N ASP A 266 13.49 -0.39 -13.00
CA ASP A 266 13.41 -1.27 -11.82
C ASP A 266 13.97 -2.68 -12.13
N LYS A 267 13.88 -3.14 -13.38
CA LYS A 267 14.39 -4.46 -13.80
C LYS A 267 15.91 -4.50 -14.01
N GLN A 268 16.58 -3.36 -14.16
CA GLN A 268 18.04 -3.32 -14.30
C GLN A 268 18.75 -3.33 -12.94
N GLU A 269 18.14 -2.78 -11.89
CA GLU A 269 18.70 -2.82 -10.54
C GLU A 269 18.64 -4.23 -9.92
N GLU A 270 17.59 -5.02 -10.16
CA GLU A 270 17.53 -6.43 -9.74
C GLU A 270 18.61 -7.29 -10.42
N LYS A 271 18.92 -7.04 -11.70
CA LYS A 271 20.02 -7.73 -12.39
C LYS A 271 21.40 -7.36 -11.81
N ARG A 272 21.54 -6.17 -11.23
CA ARG A 272 22.79 -5.70 -10.61
C ARG A 272 22.95 -6.21 -9.17
N ASN A 273 21.84 -6.54 -8.51
CA ASN A 273 21.76 -7.04 -7.14
C ASN A 273 21.48 -8.55 -7.04
N GLY A 274 21.79 -9.31 -8.11
CA GLY A 274 21.86 -10.77 -8.01
C GLY A 274 22.73 -11.19 -6.81
N PRO A 275 22.41 -12.33 -6.16
CA PRO A 275 23.00 -12.69 -4.87
C PRO A 275 24.52 -12.61 -4.98
N LEU A 276 25.11 -11.80 -4.11
CA LEU A 276 26.55 -11.61 -3.96
C LEU A 276 27.29 -12.95 -4.10
N PRO A 277 28.49 -12.99 -4.70
CA PRO A 277 29.29 -14.21 -4.92
C PRO A 277 29.87 -14.81 -3.61
N PHE A 278 29.20 -14.59 -2.48
CA PHE A 278 29.56 -15.14 -1.18
C PHE A 278 29.17 -16.63 -1.04
N LEU A 279 28.12 -17.06 -1.76
CA LEU A 279 27.67 -18.47 -1.72
C LEU A 279 28.58 -19.43 -2.52
N GLY A 280 29.26 -18.92 -3.55
CA GLY A 280 30.28 -19.68 -4.29
C GLY A 280 31.57 -19.89 -3.48
N LEU A 281 31.85 -19.02 -2.51
CA LEU A 281 33.04 -19.11 -1.64
C LEU A 281 32.85 -20.11 -0.50
N ILE A 282 31.60 -20.39 -0.10
CA ILE A 282 31.28 -21.33 0.99
C ILE A 282 31.08 -22.77 0.47
N LEU A 283 30.72 -22.95 -0.81
CA LEU A 283 30.56 -24.27 -1.43
C LEU A 283 31.75 -24.73 -2.30
N GLY A 284 32.75 -23.88 -2.54
CA GLY A 284 33.91 -24.17 -3.37
C GLY A 284 35.13 -24.65 -2.59
N GLY A 285 35.00 -25.70 -1.78
CA GLY A 285 36.09 -26.24 -0.96
C GLY A 285 36.18 -27.76 -1.01
N ASN A 286 36.66 -28.31 -2.12
CA ASN A 286 37.63 -29.42 -2.17
C ASN A 286 37.74 -29.98 -3.59
N LYS A 287 38.87 -29.71 -4.24
CA LYS A 287 39.56 -30.67 -5.09
C LYS A 287 41.05 -30.49 -4.86
N GLU A 288 41.58 -31.35 -3.99
CA GLU A 288 43.00 -31.66 -3.94
C GLU A 288 43.39 -32.24 -5.30
N GLU A 289 44.28 -31.58 -6.02
CA GLU A 289 45.14 -32.25 -6.99
C GLU A 289 46.48 -32.45 -6.32
N GLY A 290 46.79 -33.74 -6.14
CA GLY A 290 48.01 -34.24 -5.53
C GLY A 290 49.25 -33.84 -6.32
N GLY A 291 50.35 -33.84 -5.60
CA GLY A 291 51.62 -33.32 -6.05
C GLY A 291 52.23 -34.11 -7.21
N ASP A 292 52.96 -33.36 -8.02
CA ASP A 292 54.12 -33.87 -8.71
C ASP A 292 55.33 -33.00 -8.31
N ARG A 293 56.29 -33.62 -7.63
CA ARG A 293 57.67 -33.15 -7.49
C ARG A 293 58.56 -34.36 -7.72
N SER A 294 59.36 -34.25 -8.78
CA SER A 294 60.81 -34.50 -8.83
C SER A 294 61.37 -35.69 -8.05
#